data_AF-A0A0A2VRG6-F1
#
_entry.id   AF-A0A0A2VRG6-F1
#
_cell.length_a   1.000
_cell.length_b   1.000
_cell.length_c   1.000
_cell.angle_alpha   90.00
_cell.angle_beta   90.00
_cell.angle_gamma   90.00
#
_symmetry.space_group_name_H-M   'P 1'
#
loop_
_entity.id
_entity.type
_entity.pdbx_description
1 polymer ?
#
loop_
_entity_poly.entity_id
_entity_poly.type
_entity_poly.pdbx_seq_one_letter_code
_entity_poly.pdbx_strand_id
1 'polypeptide(L)'
;MLRTHPLNDQANLFLDIIFQQSGGQPPRPTCNMEWFRKMIVYLWNFRYLPLKYRWLLIKLRRLLIPTETPLHLRHSVRFARSVRHPPIKSPVLFVLGLLWPFPTWKFAAELPLPPRLLIENPKPVHLRGDDLHLLRIIPLWSSRDTPERTLYRMYEAVCAGDGHLIAAEIQYFWCKPSWATANIADPECEDPEQYAVMAAR
;
A
#
# COMPACT_ATOMS: atom_id res chain seq x y z
N MET A 1 48.00 -17.68 29.43
CA MET A 1 47.81 -16.22 29.57
C MET A 1 47.07 -15.71 28.35
N LEU A 2 45.74 -15.57 28.46
CA LEU A 2 44.87 -15.13 27.36
C LEU A 2 44.83 -13.60 27.31
N ARG A 3 45.04 -13.07 26.11
CA ARG A 3 45.11 -11.66 25.73
C ARG A 3 43.68 -11.12 25.57
N THR A 4 43.29 -10.12 26.36
CA THR A 4 42.02 -9.39 26.22
C THR A 4 42.11 -8.34 25.10
N HIS A 5 41.05 -8.24 24.28
CA HIS A 5 40.94 -7.34 23.13
C HIS A 5 40.48 -5.91 23.54
N PRO A 6 40.92 -4.84 22.83
CA PRO A 6 40.84 -3.44 23.27
C PRO A 6 39.57 -2.67 22.85
N LEU A 7 38.49 -3.34 22.45
CA LEU A 7 37.28 -2.67 21.91
C LEU A 7 36.22 -2.33 22.96
N ASN A 8 36.36 -2.78 24.20
CA ASN A 8 35.36 -2.59 25.25
C ASN A 8 35.51 -1.27 26.02
N ASP A 9 36.66 -0.61 25.93
CA ASP A 9 36.95 0.58 26.74
C ASP A 9 36.39 1.88 26.14
N GLN A 10 36.19 1.95 24.81
CA GLN A 10 35.67 3.16 24.16
C GLN A 10 34.15 3.34 24.31
N ALA A 11 33.40 2.24 24.45
CA ALA A 11 31.94 2.29 24.66
C ALA A 11 31.58 2.77 26.07
N ASN A 12 32.43 2.49 27.06
CA ASN A 12 32.21 2.89 28.46
C ASN A 12 32.47 4.39 28.66
N LEU A 13 33.48 4.95 27.99
CA LEU A 13 33.80 6.39 28.08
C LEU A 13 32.72 7.29 27.46
N PHE A 14 32.04 6.86 26.40
CA PHE A 14 30.96 7.65 25.79
C PHE A 14 29.67 7.66 26.60
N LEU A 15 29.41 6.60 27.36
CA LEU A 15 28.23 6.51 28.22
C LEU A 15 28.41 7.32 29.52
N ASP A 16 29.62 7.41 30.05
CA ASP A 16 29.92 8.22 31.24
C ASP A 16 29.81 9.73 30.96
N ILE A 17 30.19 10.18 29.76
CA ILE A 17 30.09 11.60 29.37
C ILE A 17 28.63 12.08 29.25
N ILE A 18 27.72 11.19 28.81
CA ILE A 18 26.29 11.52 28.72
C ILE A 18 25.62 11.48 30.11
N PHE A 19 26.12 10.66 31.03
CA PHE A 19 25.54 10.47 32.36
C PHE A 19 25.80 11.65 33.32
N GLN A 20 26.83 12.45 33.05
CA GLN A 20 27.24 13.55 33.95
C GLN A 20 26.47 14.87 33.71
N GLN A 21 25.67 14.99 32.64
CA GLN A 21 24.93 16.22 32.32
C GLN A 21 23.44 16.24 32.72
N SER A 22 22.84 15.11 33.12
CA SER A 22 21.45 15.09 33.57
C SER A 22 21.37 14.65 35.03
N GLY A 23 21.30 15.62 35.94
CA GLY A 23 21.02 15.41 37.38
C GLY A 23 19.58 14.93 37.62
N GLY A 24 19.20 13.83 36.99
CA GLY A 24 17.90 13.19 37.07
C GLY A 24 18.08 11.70 37.26
N GLN A 25 17.54 11.20 38.37
CA GLN A 25 17.48 9.79 38.73
C GLN A 25 17.11 8.93 37.52
N PRO A 26 17.87 7.86 37.19
CA PRO A 26 17.55 7.04 36.02
C PRO A 26 16.14 6.48 36.18
N PRO A 27 15.25 6.59 35.16
CA PRO A 27 13.95 5.95 35.23
C PRO A 27 14.19 4.45 35.43
N ARG A 28 13.67 3.89 36.52
CA ARG A 28 13.81 2.46 36.83
C ARG A 28 13.37 1.67 35.60
N PRO A 29 14.25 0.90 34.95
CA PRO A 29 13.84 0.06 33.85
C PRO A 29 12.85 -0.94 34.41
N THR A 30 11.60 -0.87 33.95
CA THR A 30 10.57 -1.83 34.33
C THR A 30 11.03 -3.20 33.83
N CYS A 31 11.50 -4.02 34.78
CA CYS A 31 12.13 -5.34 34.61
C CYS A 31 11.38 -6.26 33.60
N ASN A 32 10.08 -6.04 33.44
CA ASN A 32 9.24 -6.80 32.52
C ASN A 32 9.58 -6.62 31.03
N MET A 33 9.92 -5.41 30.57
CA MET A 33 10.03 -5.14 29.12
C MET A 33 11.39 -5.55 28.52
N GLU A 34 12.46 -5.45 29.31
CA GLU A 34 13.81 -5.88 28.92
C GLU A 34 13.92 -7.39 28.78
N TRP A 35 13.37 -8.13 29.75
CA TRP A 35 13.34 -9.59 29.72
C TRP A 35 12.48 -10.09 28.56
N PHE A 36 11.31 -9.47 28.32
CA PHE A 36 10.48 -9.78 27.15
C PHE A 36 11.22 -9.49 25.84
N ARG A 37 11.90 -8.34 25.70
CA ARG A 37 12.70 -8.05 24.50
C ARG A 37 13.84 -9.05 24.31
N LYS A 38 14.57 -9.39 25.37
CA LYS A 38 15.65 -10.39 25.34
C LYS A 38 15.11 -11.78 24.99
N MET A 39 13.96 -12.16 25.55
CA MET A 39 13.27 -13.42 25.23
C MET A 39 12.79 -13.47 23.79
N ILE A 40 12.19 -12.38 23.29
CA ILE A 40 11.77 -12.26 21.89
C ILE A 40 12.99 -12.40 20.98
N VAL A 41 14.10 -11.70 21.28
CA VAL A 41 15.35 -11.80 20.51
C VAL A 41 15.96 -13.21 20.58
N TYR A 42 15.91 -13.88 21.74
CA TYR A 42 16.41 -15.24 21.91
C TYR A 42 15.57 -16.26 21.14
N LEU A 43 14.24 -16.13 21.20
CA LEU A 43 13.28 -16.91 20.43
C LEU A 43 13.46 -16.68 18.92
N TRP A 44 13.88 -15.47 18.52
CA TRP A 44 14.10 -15.11 17.12
C TRP A 44 15.50 -15.45 16.60
N ASN A 45 16.50 -15.61 17.48
CA ASN A 45 17.85 -16.03 17.14
C ASN A 45 17.94 -17.56 17.09
N PHE A 46 17.57 -18.13 15.94
CA PHE A 46 17.63 -19.57 15.59
C PHE A 46 19.02 -20.23 15.69
N ARG A 47 20.04 -19.50 16.14
CA ARG A 47 21.44 -19.94 16.20
C ARG A 47 21.72 -20.92 17.35
N TYR A 48 20.95 -20.85 18.43
CA TYR A 48 21.22 -21.63 19.65
C TYR A 48 20.35 -22.90 19.80
N LEU A 49 19.42 -23.16 18.86
CA LEU A 49 18.55 -24.33 18.93
C LEU A 49 19.09 -25.50 18.08
N PRO A 50 19.01 -26.75 18.58
CA PRO A 50 19.49 -27.91 17.84
C PRO A 50 18.66 -28.12 16.55
N LEU A 51 19.33 -28.63 15.51
CA LEU A 51 18.84 -28.69 14.12
C LEU A 51 17.44 -29.31 13.95
N LYS A 52 17.07 -30.27 14.81
CA LYS A 52 15.76 -30.94 14.81
C LYS A 52 14.61 -29.99 15.10
N TYR A 53 14.74 -29.10 16.09
CA TYR A 53 13.71 -28.12 16.44
C TYR A 53 13.74 -26.88 15.54
N ARG A 54 14.90 -26.56 14.95
CA ARG A 54 15.04 -25.45 14.00
C ARG A 54 14.16 -25.61 12.78
N TRP A 55 14.08 -26.81 12.20
CA TRP A 55 13.21 -27.09 11.05
C TRP A 55 11.73 -26.97 11.39
N LEU A 56 11.33 -27.48 12.56
CA LEU A 56 9.95 -27.40 13.04
C LEU A 56 9.56 -25.93 13.27
N LEU A 57 10.44 -25.12 13.84
CA LEU A 57 10.21 -23.68 14.01
C LEU A 57 10.26 -22.90 12.69
N ILE A 58 11.10 -23.27 11.73
CA ILE A 58 11.08 -22.68 10.38
C ILE A 58 9.76 -23.03 9.68
N LYS A 59 9.26 -24.25 9.84
CA LYS A 59 7.97 -24.70 9.30
C LYS A 59 6.81 -23.99 10.02
N LEU A 60 6.84 -23.91 11.34
CA LEU A 60 5.89 -23.18 12.18
C LEU A 60 5.90 -21.69 11.86
N ARG A 61 7.08 -21.09 11.62
CA ARG A 61 7.21 -19.69 11.18
C ARG A 61 6.64 -19.48 9.78
N ARG A 62 6.89 -20.40 8.85
CA ARG A 62 6.28 -20.36 7.51
C ARG A 62 4.77 -20.57 7.56
N LEU A 63 4.27 -21.30 8.56
CA LEU A 63 2.84 -21.53 8.79
C LEU A 63 2.15 -20.35 9.48
N LEU A 64 2.75 -19.81 10.55
CA LEU A 64 2.25 -18.67 11.34
C LEU A 64 2.45 -17.33 10.61
N ILE A 65 3.50 -17.24 9.81
CA ILE A 65 3.85 -16.07 9.00
C ILE A 65 4.12 -16.58 7.58
N PRO A 66 3.07 -16.90 6.80
CA PRO A 66 3.23 -17.18 5.38
C PRO A 66 4.00 -16.04 4.73
N THR A 67 5.11 -16.35 4.07
CA THR A 67 5.88 -15.36 3.30
C THR A 67 5.04 -14.74 2.19
N GLU A 68 4.03 -15.49 1.73
CA GLU A 68 2.99 -15.05 0.82
C GLU A 68 1.66 -15.10 1.57
N THR A 69 1.30 -13.99 2.22
CA THR A 69 -0.09 -13.78 2.65
C THR A 69 -0.96 -13.77 1.39
N PRO A 70 -2.15 -14.40 1.37
CA PRO A 70 -3.00 -14.49 0.17
C PRO A 70 -3.36 -13.10 -0.42
N LEU A 71 -3.26 -12.05 0.39
CA LEU A 71 -3.51 -10.65 0.03
C LEU A 71 -2.25 -9.88 -0.46
N HIS A 72 -1.12 -10.57 -0.58
CA HIS A 72 0.19 -10.04 -1.01
C HIS A 72 0.50 -8.68 -0.35
N LEU A 73 0.22 -8.52 0.95
CA LEU A 73 0.21 -7.20 1.63
C LEU A 73 1.54 -6.46 1.51
N ARG A 74 2.66 -7.19 1.59
CA ARG A 74 4.01 -6.62 1.40
C ARG A 74 4.20 -6.05 0.00
N HIS A 75 3.68 -6.76 -1.01
CA HIS A 75 3.65 -6.31 -2.39
C HIS A 75 2.78 -5.06 -2.50
N SER A 76 1.55 -5.11 -2.00
CA SER A 76 0.62 -3.97 -2.00
C SER A 76 1.23 -2.70 -1.39
N VAL A 77 1.95 -2.82 -0.27
CA VAL A 77 2.67 -1.69 0.35
C VAL A 77 3.82 -1.20 -0.52
N ARG A 78 4.54 -2.11 -1.20
CA ARG A 78 5.61 -1.74 -2.14
C ARG A 78 5.06 -0.96 -3.34
N PHE A 79 3.95 -1.39 -3.93
CA PHE A 79 3.31 -0.66 -5.05
C PHE A 79 2.69 0.66 -4.59
N ALA A 80 2.06 0.68 -3.40
CA ALA A 80 1.57 1.93 -2.82
C ALA A 80 2.70 2.95 -2.53
N ARG A 81 3.95 2.51 -2.37
CA ARG A 81 5.11 3.42 -2.25
C ARG A 81 5.62 3.95 -3.59
N SER A 82 5.38 3.23 -4.68
CA SER A 82 5.82 3.66 -6.02
C SER A 82 4.86 4.64 -6.68
N VAL A 83 3.61 4.72 -6.22
CA VAL A 83 2.61 5.69 -6.70
C VAL A 83 3.04 7.12 -6.33
N ARG A 84 3.03 8.01 -7.32
CA ARG A 84 3.43 9.42 -7.16
C ARG A 84 2.24 10.37 -7.16
N HIS A 85 1.16 10.01 -7.85
CA HIS A 85 0.00 10.84 -8.16
C HIS A 85 -1.31 10.07 -7.90
N PRO A 86 -2.03 10.35 -6.81
CA PRO A 86 -1.70 11.27 -5.71
C PRO A 86 -0.65 10.69 -4.74
N PRO A 87 0.16 11.54 -4.09
CA PRO A 87 1.17 11.07 -3.15
C PRO A 87 0.52 10.48 -1.90
N ILE A 88 0.75 9.19 -1.66
CA ILE A 88 0.23 8.49 -0.49
C ILE A 88 1.11 8.81 0.71
N LYS A 89 0.58 9.59 1.67
CA LYS A 89 1.32 9.99 2.90
C LYS A 89 1.83 8.79 3.71
N SER A 90 1.03 7.73 3.79
CA SER A 90 1.29 6.55 4.63
C SER A 90 0.87 5.27 3.90
N PRO A 91 1.79 4.64 3.13
CA PRO A 91 1.49 3.46 2.31
C PRO A 91 0.91 2.28 3.10
N VAL A 92 1.32 2.11 4.36
CA VAL A 92 0.79 1.07 5.23
C VAL A 92 -0.64 1.37 5.65
N LEU A 93 -0.95 2.63 6.00
CA LEU A 93 -2.32 3.02 6.36
C LEU A 93 -3.25 2.98 5.15
N PHE A 94 -2.74 3.30 3.95
CA PHE A 94 -3.50 3.13 2.72
C PHE A 94 -3.92 1.66 2.51
N VAL A 95 -2.97 0.72 2.58
CA VAL A 95 -3.28 -0.71 2.44
C VAL A 95 -4.16 -1.22 3.57
N LEU A 96 -3.97 -0.73 4.80
CA LEU A 96 -4.86 -1.05 5.92
C LEU A 96 -6.27 -0.51 5.70
N GLY A 97 -6.40 0.70 5.14
CA GLY A 97 -7.66 1.32 4.76
C GLY A 97 -8.37 0.54 3.65
N LEU A 98 -7.64 -0.04 2.70
CA LEU A 98 -8.21 -0.94 1.69
C LEU A 98 -8.83 -2.21 2.30
N LEU A 99 -8.31 -2.66 3.44
CA LEU A 99 -8.87 -3.81 4.17
C LEU A 99 -10.14 -3.44 4.95
N TRP A 100 -10.37 -2.15 5.20
CA TRP A 100 -11.47 -1.67 6.01
C TRP A 100 -12.75 -1.48 5.18
N PRO A 101 -13.88 -2.13 5.53
CA PRO A 101 -15.10 -2.10 4.72
C PRO A 101 -15.97 -0.84 4.89
N PHE A 102 -15.67 0.04 5.85
CA PHE A 102 -16.51 1.22 6.12
C PHE A 102 -16.13 2.44 5.26
N PRO A 103 -17.11 3.21 4.71
CA PRO A 103 -18.57 3.01 4.75
C PRO A 103 -19.12 2.08 3.65
N THR A 104 -18.45 1.96 2.51
CA THR A 104 -18.84 1.06 1.40
C THR A 104 -17.66 0.23 0.93
N TRP A 105 -17.92 -1.03 0.56
CA TRP A 105 -16.88 -1.94 0.07
C TRP A 105 -16.27 -1.47 -1.26
N LYS A 106 -17.11 -0.97 -2.17
CA LYS A 106 -16.69 -0.49 -3.48
C LYS A 106 -16.38 1.00 -3.46
N PHE A 107 -15.43 1.43 -4.28
CA PHE A 107 -15.15 2.86 -4.44
C PHE A 107 -16.32 3.58 -5.08
N ALA A 108 -16.66 4.75 -4.54
CA ALA A 108 -17.60 5.65 -5.19
C ALA A 108 -17.04 6.07 -6.56
N ALA A 109 -17.93 6.12 -7.55
CA ALA A 109 -17.63 6.70 -8.84
C ALA A 109 -17.81 8.22 -8.70
N GLU A 110 -16.71 8.95 -8.80
CA GLU A 110 -16.73 10.42 -8.78
C GLU A 110 -16.96 10.90 -10.21
N LEU A 111 -17.93 11.80 -10.40
CA LEU A 111 -18.22 12.35 -11.72
C LEU A 111 -16.98 13.12 -12.23
N PRO A 112 -16.47 12.80 -13.43
CA PRO A 112 -15.29 13.46 -13.98
C PRO A 112 -15.59 14.90 -14.39
N LEU A 113 -14.53 15.69 -14.59
CA LEU A 113 -14.63 17.07 -15.05
C LEU A 113 -15.24 17.16 -16.47
N PRO A 114 -15.85 18.31 -16.83
CA PRO A 114 -16.38 18.50 -18.18
C PRO A 114 -15.27 18.44 -19.22
N PRO A 115 -15.60 18.02 -20.45
CA PRO A 115 -14.59 17.65 -21.45
C PRO A 115 -13.73 18.86 -21.82
N ARG A 116 -14.32 20.06 -21.86
CA ARG A 116 -13.62 21.33 -22.08
C ARG A 116 -12.45 21.54 -21.12
N LEU A 117 -12.65 21.31 -19.83
CA LEU A 117 -11.61 21.51 -18.80
C LEU A 117 -10.54 20.42 -18.85
N LEU A 118 -10.92 19.19 -19.20
CA LEU A 118 -9.98 18.08 -19.37
C LEU A 118 -9.07 18.28 -20.59
N ILE A 119 -9.61 18.79 -21.69
CA ILE A 119 -8.85 19.11 -22.91
C ILE A 119 -7.89 20.28 -22.65
N GLU A 120 -8.32 21.30 -21.89
CA GLU A 120 -7.47 22.44 -21.54
C GLU A 120 -6.24 22.02 -20.71
N ASN A 121 -6.41 21.06 -19.79
CA ASN A 121 -5.34 20.58 -18.95
C ASN A 121 -5.32 19.04 -18.81
N PRO A 122 -4.76 18.31 -19.81
CA PRO A 122 -4.77 16.86 -19.82
C PRO A 122 -3.68 16.23 -18.92
N LYS A 123 -2.69 17.03 -18.48
CA LYS A 123 -1.52 16.55 -17.71
C LYS A 123 -1.89 15.73 -16.46
N PRO A 124 -2.87 16.12 -15.63
CA PRO A 124 -3.24 15.35 -14.45
C PRO A 124 -3.85 13.99 -14.77
N VAL A 125 -4.48 13.83 -15.95
CA VAL A 125 -5.03 12.54 -16.40
C VAL A 125 -3.89 11.58 -16.73
N HIS A 126 -2.91 12.03 -17.53
CA HIS A 126 -1.74 11.23 -17.89
C HIS A 126 -0.96 10.76 -16.65
N LEU A 127 -0.67 11.68 -15.73
CA LEU A 127 0.05 11.37 -14.50
C LEU A 127 -0.69 10.34 -13.61
N ARG A 128 -2.01 10.46 -13.52
CA ARG A 128 -2.86 9.48 -12.79
C ARG A 128 -2.87 8.13 -13.50
N GLY A 129 -2.89 8.13 -14.83
CA GLY A 129 -2.91 6.94 -15.66
C GLY A 129 -1.65 6.08 -15.54
N ASP A 130 -0.47 6.70 -15.53
CA ASP A 130 0.81 6.01 -15.35
C ASP A 130 0.85 5.23 -14.02
N ASP A 131 0.39 5.86 -12.94
CA ASP A 131 0.34 5.24 -11.61
C ASP A 131 -0.81 4.23 -11.46
N LEU A 132 -1.81 4.29 -12.32
CA LEU A 132 -2.97 3.42 -12.24
C LEU A 132 -2.63 1.96 -12.49
N HIS A 133 -1.67 1.70 -13.39
CA HIS A 133 -1.16 0.35 -13.62
C HIS A 133 -0.59 -0.26 -12.33
N LEU A 134 0.09 0.53 -11.50
CA LEU A 134 0.63 0.10 -10.21
C LEU A 134 -0.48 -0.24 -9.21
N LEU A 135 -1.56 0.55 -9.21
CA LEU A 135 -2.72 0.32 -8.35
C LEU A 135 -3.49 -0.94 -8.74
N ARG A 136 -3.63 -1.22 -10.04
CA ARG A 136 -4.33 -2.43 -10.55
C ARG A 136 -3.63 -3.74 -10.16
N ILE A 137 -2.31 -3.72 -9.97
CA ILE A 137 -1.53 -4.87 -9.48
C ILE A 137 -1.91 -5.22 -8.02
N ILE A 138 -2.45 -4.26 -7.27
CA ILE A 138 -2.88 -4.47 -5.88
C ILE A 138 -4.24 -5.20 -5.89
N PRO A 139 -4.32 -6.47 -5.44
CA PRO A 139 -5.55 -7.26 -5.57
C PRO A 139 -6.71 -6.67 -4.77
N LEU A 140 -6.43 -6.12 -3.59
CA LEU A 140 -7.40 -5.44 -2.74
C LEU A 140 -7.95 -4.16 -3.36
N TRP A 141 -7.14 -3.45 -4.14
CA TRP A 141 -7.59 -2.24 -4.81
C TRP A 141 -8.47 -2.62 -6.00
N SER A 142 -8.02 -3.58 -6.82
CA SER A 142 -8.74 -4.04 -8.01
C SER A 142 -10.07 -4.75 -7.69
N SER A 143 -10.22 -5.35 -6.50
CA SER A 143 -11.48 -5.96 -6.06
C SER A 143 -12.53 -4.95 -5.58
N ARG A 144 -12.09 -3.75 -5.18
CA ARG A 144 -12.95 -2.65 -4.73
C ARG A 144 -13.36 -1.71 -5.85
N ASP A 145 -12.75 -1.85 -7.02
CA ASP A 145 -13.02 -1.02 -8.18
C ASP A 145 -14.40 -1.33 -8.80
N THR A 146 -14.96 -0.36 -9.51
CA THR A 146 -16.30 -0.45 -10.12
C THR A 146 -16.25 -0.28 -11.64
N PRO A 147 -17.20 -0.90 -12.37
CA PRO A 147 -17.30 -0.69 -13.81
C PRO A 147 -17.53 0.78 -14.17
N GLU A 148 -18.38 1.47 -13.40
CA GLU A 148 -18.69 2.89 -13.57
C GLU A 148 -17.44 3.77 -13.45
N ARG A 149 -16.61 3.56 -12.42
CA ARG A 149 -15.36 4.30 -12.25
C ARG A 149 -14.38 4.03 -13.40
N THR A 150 -14.36 2.82 -13.93
CA THR A 150 -13.54 2.48 -15.09
C THR A 150 -14.00 3.22 -16.34
N LEU A 151 -15.31 3.33 -16.57
CA LEU A 151 -15.87 4.14 -17.66
C LEU A 151 -15.54 5.63 -17.52
N TYR A 152 -15.62 6.19 -16.31
CA TYR A 152 -15.23 7.59 -16.09
C TYR A 152 -13.75 7.84 -16.37
N ARG A 153 -12.87 6.87 -16.07
CA ARG A 153 -11.45 6.96 -16.45
C ARG A 153 -11.25 6.83 -17.96
N MET A 154 -12.01 5.97 -18.64
CA MET A 154 -12.00 5.90 -20.11
C MET A 154 -12.39 7.24 -20.72
N TYR A 155 -13.47 7.86 -20.21
CA TYR A 155 -13.89 9.20 -20.59
C TYR A 155 -12.79 10.23 -20.37
N GLU A 156 -12.17 10.27 -19.17
CA GLU A 156 -11.04 11.17 -18.88
C GLU A 156 -9.89 10.95 -19.88
N ALA A 157 -9.56 9.70 -20.20
CA ALA A 157 -8.50 9.35 -21.14
C ALA A 157 -8.83 9.74 -22.59
N VAL A 158 -10.09 9.60 -23.02
CA VAL A 158 -10.57 10.07 -24.33
C VAL A 158 -10.46 11.60 -24.42
N CYS A 159 -10.90 12.32 -23.39
CA CYS A 159 -10.78 13.78 -23.36
C CYS A 159 -9.31 14.25 -23.31
N ALA A 160 -8.44 13.50 -22.64
CA ALA A 160 -7.00 13.77 -22.61
C ALA A 160 -6.25 13.35 -23.89
N GLY A 161 -6.90 12.62 -24.80
CA GLY A 161 -6.28 12.11 -26.02
C GLY A 161 -5.22 11.02 -25.79
N ASP A 162 -5.28 10.30 -24.67
CA ASP A 162 -4.31 9.27 -24.33
C ASP A 162 -4.74 7.88 -24.83
N GLY A 163 -4.31 7.52 -26.03
CA GLY A 163 -4.60 6.22 -26.63
C GLY A 163 -4.12 5.03 -25.79
N HIS A 164 -3.03 5.18 -25.03
CA HIS A 164 -2.49 4.08 -24.22
C HIS A 164 -3.38 3.81 -23.01
N LEU A 165 -3.80 4.88 -22.32
CA LEU A 165 -4.72 4.76 -21.18
C LEU A 165 -6.08 4.22 -21.61
N ILE A 166 -6.61 4.67 -22.76
CA ILE A 166 -7.87 4.14 -23.31
C ILE A 166 -7.76 2.62 -23.51
N ALA A 167 -6.72 2.16 -24.21
CA ALA A 167 -6.52 0.73 -24.45
C ALA A 167 -6.35 -0.06 -23.15
N ALA A 168 -5.60 0.48 -22.19
CA ALA A 168 -5.36 -0.15 -20.90
C ALA A 168 -6.62 -0.26 -20.04
N GLU A 169 -7.48 0.76 -20.04
CA GLU A 169 -8.77 0.75 -19.35
C GLU A 169 -9.73 -0.24 -20.00
N ILE A 170 -9.84 -0.23 -21.33
CA ILE A 170 -10.67 -1.18 -22.08
C ILE A 170 -10.26 -2.61 -21.72
N GLN A 171 -8.97 -2.93 -21.83
CA GLN A 171 -8.47 -4.26 -21.48
C GLN A 171 -8.82 -4.62 -20.02
N TYR A 172 -8.65 -3.67 -19.09
CA TYR A 172 -8.95 -3.89 -17.69
C TYR A 172 -10.44 -4.19 -17.45
N PHE A 173 -11.34 -3.46 -18.11
CA PHE A 173 -12.78 -3.69 -18.06
C PHE A 173 -13.16 -5.09 -18.57
N TRP A 174 -12.64 -5.49 -19.74
CA TRP A 174 -12.92 -6.79 -20.34
C TRP A 174 -12.35 -7.97 -19.53
N CYS A 175 -11.27 -7.76 -18.78
CA CYS A 175 -10.73 -8.77 -17.87
C CYS A 175 -11.58 -9.00 -16.60
N LYS A 176 -12.66 -8.25 -16.39
CA LYS A 176 -13.53 -8.36 -15.21
C LYS A 176 -14.89 -8.99 -15.58
N PRO A 177 -15.03 -10.33 -15.53
CA PRO A 177 -16.27 -11.00 -15.95
C PRO A 177 -17.47 -10.70 -15.03
N SER A 178 -17.23 -10.19 -13.81
CA SER A 178 -18.30 -9.81 -12.87
C SER A 178 -18.92 -8.45 -13.18
N TRP A 179 -18.37 -7.70 -14.13
CA TRP A 179 -18.83 -6.36 -14.48
C TRP A 179 -19.81 -6.43 -15.65
N ALA A 180 -21.10 -6.24 -15.33
CA ALA A 180 -22.16 -6.16 -16.33
C ALA A 180 -22.47 -4.69 -16.64
N THR A 181 -22.42 -4.31 -17.92
CA THR A 181 -22.76 -2.96 -18.39
C THR A 181 -24.23 -2.60 -18.11
N ALA A 182 -25.11 -3.61 -18.08
CA ALA A 182 -26.53 -3.43 -17.79
C ALA A 182 -26.84 -2.90 -16.37
N ASN A 183 -25.90 -3.05 -15.43
CA ASN A 183 -26.08 -2.62 -14.03
C ASN A 183 -25.57 -1.20 -13.77
N ILE A 184 -25.11 -0.48 -14.79
CA ILE A 184 -24.56 0.87 -14.63
C ILE A 184 -25.72 1.86 -14.71
N ALA A 185 -25.93 2.61 -13.63
CA ALA A 185 -26.96 3.64 -13.58
C ALA A 185 -26.73 4.72 -14.63
N ASP A 186 -27.80 5.39 -15.05
CA ASP A 186 -27.68 6.58 -15.90
C ASP A 186 -26.96 7.68 -15.11
N PRO A 187 -25.88 8.28 -15.64
CA PRO A 187 -25.17 9.31 -14.91
C PRO A 187 -26.02 10.58 -14.84
N GLU A 188 -26.32 11.02 -13.62
CA GLU A 188 -26.95 12.31 -13.35
C GLU A 188 -25.90 13.42 -13.53
N CYS A 189 -25.64 13.80 -14.79
CA CYS A 189 -24.72 14.89 -15.13
C CYS A 189 -25.46 16.24 -15.17
N GLU A 190 -24.88 17.27 -14.54
CA GLU A 190 -25.38 18.65 -14.67
C GLU A 190 -25.04 19.26 -16.04
N ASP A 191 -23.86 18.91 -16.59
CA ASP A 191 -23.40 19.44 -17.88
C ASP A 191 -23.89 18.59 -19.07
N PRO A 192 -24.49 19.21 -20.11
CA PRO A 192 -25.02 18.49 -21.26
C PRO A 192 -23.93 17.83 -22.11
N GLU A 193 -22.71 18.40 -22.13
CA GLU A 193 -21.58 17.80 -22.86
C GLU A 193 -21.08 16.52 -22.19
N GLN A 194 -21.01 16.51 -20.86
CA GLN A 194 -20.66 15.31 -20.10
C GLN A 194 -21.70 14.22 -20.35
N TYR A 195 -22.98 14.59 -20.28
CA TYR A 195 -24.07 13.66 -20.55
C TYR A 195 -23.98 13.10 -21.98
N ALA A 196 -23.73 13.93 -22.99
CA ALA A 196 -23.65 13.48 -24.38
C ALA A 196 -22.54 12.42 -24.60
N VAL A 197 -21.37 12.60 -24.00
CA VAL A 197 -20.27 11.63 -24.14
C VAL A 197 -20.54 10.37 -23.30
N MET A 198 -21.07 10.51 -22.08
CA MET A 198 -21.35 9.36 -21.23
C MET A 198 -22.56 8.52 -21.70
N ALA A 199 -23.54 9.15 -22.36
CA ALA A 199 -24.69 8.47 -22.94
C ALA A 199 -24.33 7.65 -24.18
N ALA A 200 -23.20 7.94 -24.85
CA ALA A 200 -22.72 7.23 -26.03
C ALA A 200 -22.06 5.86 -25.73
N ARG A 201 -22.24 5.32 -24.52
CA ARG A 201 -21.62 4.09 -23.99
C ARG A 201 -22.31 2.80 -24.40
#